data_AF-E2BD11-F1
#
_entry.id   AF-E2BD11-F1
#
_cell.length_a   1.000
_cell.length_b   1.000
_cell.length_c   1.000
_cell.angle_alpha   90.00
_cell.angle_beta   90.00
_cell.angle_gamma   90.00
#
_symmetry.space_group_name_H-M   'P 1'
#
loop_
_entity.id
_entity.type
_entity.pdbx_description
1 polymer ?
#
loop_
_entity_poly.entity_id
_entity_poly.type
_entity_poly.pdbx_seq_one_letter_code
_entity_poly.pdbx_strand_id
1 'polypeptide(L)'
;AAVTITAEKGQYKDLLAEAKRKIDLTGMGIEKIKTRVGATGALVLEIPGEERGKQADLLADKLKEVLTDRARISRPQKMGELRLKGLEISTTESEAAEAVAKAGGCKVGEVKTGSLRIAYNNYRTLWIQCPLAAAKRVAEIGSIKIGWTQTKAELLQARALQCYRCLEKGHVQTNCKNNIDRRANCYRCGEPGHLARECNS
;
A
#
# COMPACT_ATOMS: atom_id res chain seq x y z
N ALA A 1 -9.59 -10.47 -8.82
CA ALA A 1 -8.56 -10.11 -7.82
C ALA A 1 -7.20 -10.28 -8.50
N ALA A 2 -6.12 -9.84 -7.89
CA ALA A 2 -4.81 -10.01 -8.49
C ALA A 2 -3.74 -10.32 -7.44
N VAL A 3 -2.67 -10.93 -7.90
CA VAL A 3 -1.44 -11.18 -7.13
C VAL A 3 -0.29 -10.55 -7.91
N THR A 4 0.51 -9.72 -7.25
CA THR A 4 1.71 -9.12 -7.84
C THR A 4 2.95 -9.85 -7.35
N ILE A 5 3.84 -10.18 -8.28
CA ILE A 5 5.17 -10.72 -8.02
C ILE A 5 6.16 -9.61 -8.40
N THR A 6 6.96 -9.18 -7.43
CA THR A 6 8.04 -8.21 -7.66
C THR A 6 9.38 -8.91 -7.49
N ALA A 7 10.20 -8.94 -8.53
CA ALA A 7 11.53 -9.55 -8.56
C ALA A 7 12.49 -8.71 -9.42
N GLU A 8 13.77 -9.08 -9.45
CA GLU A 8 14.75 -8.43 -10.31
C GLU A 8 14.43 -8.63 -11.80
N LYS A 9 14.80 -7.63 -12.63
CA LYS A 9 14.56 -7.65 -14.07
C LYS A 9 15.30 -8.83 -14.71
N GLY A 10 14.54 -9.84 -15.13
CA GLY A 10 15.06 -11.05 -15.81
C GLY A 10 14.67 -12.37 -15.15
N GLN A 11 14.37 -12.36 -13.85
CA GLN A 11 14.06 -13.59 -13.09
C GLN A 11 12.59 -14.03 -13.22
N TYR A 12 11.72 -13.23 -13.83
CA TYR A 12 10.29 -13.53 -13.94
C TYR A 12 9.98 -14.83 -14.70
N LYS A 13 10.81 -15.20 -15.68
CA LYS A 13 10.63 -16.44 -16.46
C LYS A 13 10.86 -17.67 -15.59
N ASP A 14 11.96 -17.69 -14.85
CA ASP A 14 12.33 -18.78 -13.95
C ASP A 14 11.36 -18.89 -12.76
N LEU A 15 10.99 -17.75 -12.17
CA LEU A 15 10.02 -17.69 -11.07
C LEU A 15 8.65 -18.22 -11.50
N LEU A 16 8.19 -17.89 -12.72
CA LEU A 16 6.93 -18.43 -13.25
C LEU A 16 7.02 -19.91 -13.61
N ALA A 17 8.16 -20.36 -14.13
CA ALA A 17 8.36 -21.78 -14.46
C ALA A 17 8.35 -22.63 -13.18
N GLU A 18 8.99 -22.15 -12.12
CA GLU A 18 8.99 -22.81 -10.82
C GLU A 18 7.61 -22.78 -10.15
N ALA A 19 6.91 -21.63 -10.19
CA ALA A 19 5.55 -21.52 -9.71
C ALA A 19 4.59 -22.49 -10.44
N LYS A 20 4.72 -22.63 -11.76
CA LYS A 20 3.93 -23.59 -12.56
C LYS A 20 4.23 -25.06 -12.23
N ARG A 21 5.47 -25.38 -11.83
CA ARG A 21 5.86 -26.76 -11.45
C ARG A 21 5.31 -27.17 -10.10
N LYS A 22 5.18 -26.22 -9.16
CA LYS A 22 4.80 -26.49 -7.76
C LYS A 22 3.33 -26.17 -7.45
N ILE A 23 2.62 -25.44 -8.32
CA ILE A 23 1.27 -24.97 -8.06
C ILE A 23 0.30 -25.47 -9.13
N ASP A 24 -0.60 -26.38 -8.72
CA ASP A 24 -1.75 -26.79 -9.51
C ASP A 24 -2.88 -25.75 -9.45
N LEU A 25 -3.12 -25.09 -10.58
CA LEU A 25 -4.13 -24.05 -10.75
C LEU A 25 -5.56 -24.61 -10.88
N THR A 26 -5.69 -25.80 -11.48
CA THR A 26 -6.96 -26.52 -11.68
C THR A 26 -7.54 -26.99 -10.34
N GLY A 27 -6.71 -27.48 -9.43
CA GLY A 27 -7.12 -27.84 -8.06
C GLY A 27 -7.54 -26.65 -7.20
N MET A 28 -7.26 -25.42 -7.65
CA MET A 28 -7.65 -24.18 -6.96
C MET A 28 -8.88 -23.50 -7.59
N GLY A 29 -9.50 -24.13 -8.60
CA GLY A 29 -10.65 -23.58 -9.31
C GLY A 29 -10.32 -22.36 -10.19
N ILE A 30 -9.06 -22.17 -10.57
CA ILE A 30 -8.63 -21.05 -11.41
C ILE A 30 -8.47 -21.55 -12.85
N GLU A 31 -9.52 -21.37 -13.66
CA GLU A 31 -9.53 -21.87 -15.04
C GLU A 31 -8.70 -21.02 -16.00
N LYS A 32 -8.62 -19.70 -15.77
CA LYS A 32 -7.92 -18.76 -16.65
C LYS A 32 -7.19 -17.73 -15.81
N ILE A 33 -5.91 -17.50 -16.08
CA ILE A 33 -5.13 -16.41 -15.49
C ILE A 33 -4.71 -15.45 -16.60
N LYS A 34 -4.93 -14.16 -16.41
CA LYS A 34 -4.35 -13.14 -17.27
C LYS A 34 -3.07 -12.61 -16.63
N THR A 35 -1.99 -12.56 -17.39
CA THR A 35 -0.72 -12.00 -16.93
C THR A 35 -0.49 -10.66 -17.61
N ARG A 36 -0.05 -9.67 -16.84
CA ARG A 36 0.40 -8.38 -17.39
C ARG A 36 1.52 -7.78 -16.55
N VAL A 37 2.29 -6.90 -17.15
CA VAL A 37 3.31 -6.11 -16.43
C VAL A 37 2.65 -4.83 -15.91
N GLY A 38 2.78 -4.57 -14.62
CA GLY A 38 2.29 -3.35 -13.97
C GLY A 38 3.15 -2.13 -14.28
N ALA A 39 2.65 -0.93 -14.00
CA ALA A 39 3.38 0.32 -14.24
C ALA A 39 4.75 0.39 -13.53
N THR A 40 4.90 -0.31 -12.40
CA THR A 40 6.15 -0.40 -11.64
C THR A 40 7.13 -1.45 -12.21
N GLY A 41 6.74 -2.21 -13.23
CA GLY A 41 7.50 -3.34 -13.76
C GLY A 41 7.22 -4.67 -13.06
N ALA A 42 6.37 -4.70 -12.02
CA ALA A 42 5.98 -5.94 -11.34
C ALA A 42 5.06 -6.80 -12.22
N LEU A 43 5.19 -8.12 -12.12
CA LEU A 43 4.30 -9.04 -12.81
C LEU A 43 2.97 -9.16 -12.05
N VAL A 44 1.86 -8.94 -12.73
CA VAL A 44 0.50 -9.02 -12.19
C VAL A 44 -0.19 -10.26 -12.75
N LEU A 45 -0.63 -11.15 -11.86
CA LEU A 45 -1.48 -12.29 -12.15
C LEU A 45 -2.92 -11.90 -11.80
N GLU A 46 -3.76 -11.69 -12.81
CA GLU A 46 -5.17 -11.36 -12.64
C GLU A 46 -6.00 -12.64 -12.68
N ILE A 47 -6.78 -12.84 -11.62
CA ILE A 47 -7.68 -13.98 -11.45
C ILE A 47 -9.12 -13.50 -11.74
N PRO A 48 -9.69 -13.88 -12.89
CA PRO A 48 -11.12 -13.79 -13.18
C PRO A 48 -11.89 -14.89 -12.43
N GLY A 49 -13.16 -14.64 -12.11
CA GLY A 49 -14.03 -15.59 -11.40
C GLY A 49 -14.81 -14.96 -10.25
N GLU A 50 -15.80 -15.70 -9.74
CA GLU A 50 -16.66 -15.27 -8.62
C GLU A 50 -15.92 -15.33 -7.28
N GLU A 51 -15.17 -16.41 -6.99
CA GLU A 51 -14.36 -16.56 -5.77
C GLU A 51 -12.94 -15.97 -5.87
N ARG A 52 -12.76 -14.99 -6.75
CA ARG A 52 -11.47 -14.35 -7.04
C ARG A 52 -10.70 -13.88 -5.80
N GLY A 53 -11.40 -13.48 -4.73
CA GLY A 53 -10.78 -13.02 -3.47
C GLY A 53 -10.02 -14.15 -2.75
N LYS A 54 -10.75 -15.22 -2.39
CA LYS A 54 -10.18 -16.38 -1.67
C LYS A 54 -9.14 -17.11 -2.52
N GLN A 55 -9.37 -17.22 -3.82
CA GLN A 55 -8.42 -17.84 -4.75
C GLN A 55 -7.12 -17.04 -4.86
N ALA A 56 -7.20 -15.70 -4.84
CA ALA A 56 -6.01 -14.85 -4.84
C ALA A 56 -5.26 -14.89 -3.50
N ASP A 57 -5.96 -15.02 -2.37
CA ASP A 57 -5.35 -15.28 -1.07
C ASP A 57 -4.56 -16.59 -1.09
N LEU A 58 -5.22 -17.69 -1.45
CA LEU A 58 -4.62 -19.02 -1.45
C LEU A 58 -3.43 -19.12 -2.41
N LEU A 59 -3.52 -18.46 -3.58
CA LEU A 59 -2.41 -18.38 -4.52
C LEU A 59 -1.28 -17.52 -3.96
N ALA A 60 -1.58 -16.41 -3.30
CA ALA A 60 -0.56 -15.55 -2.70
C ALA A 60 0.19 -16.25 -1.57
N ASP A 61 -0.49 -17.01 -0.70
CA ASP A 61 0.16 -17.79 0.36
C ASP A 61 1.05 -18.89 -0.20
N LYS A 62 0.56 -19.70 -1.15
CA LYS A 62 1.41 -20.71 -1.80
C LYS A 62 2.60 -20.11 -2.54
N LEU A 63 2.40 -18.97 -3.22
CA LEU A 63 3.50 -18.28 -3.89
C LEU A 63 4.51 -17.71 -2.88
N LYS A 64 4.07 -17.25 -1.70
CA LYS A 64 4.99 -16.85 -0.63
C LYS A 64 5.82 -18.02 -0.16
N GLU A 65 5.22 -19.18 0.09
CA GLU A 65 5.95 -20.38 0.52
C GLU A 65 6.99 -20.80 -0.52
N VAL A 66 6.59 -20.88 -1.79
CA VAL A 66 7.43 -21.37 -2.89
C VAL A 66 8.54 -20.38 -3.26
N LEU A 67 8.25 -19.06 -3.22
CA LEU A 67 9.16 -18.01 -3.69
C LEU A 67 9.76 -17.19 -2.55
N THR A 68 9.82 -17.76 -1.34
CA THR A 68 10.53 -17.17 -0.19
C THR A 68 11.95 -16.76 -0.63
N ASP A 69 12.42 -15.59 -0.20
CA ASP A 69 13.70 -14.94 -0.55
C ASP A 69 13.88 -14.41 -1.98
N ARG A 70 13.24 -15.01 -3.00
CA ARG A 70 13.50 -14.64 -4.41
C ARG A 70 12.54 -13.60 -4.98
N ALA A 71 11.34 -13.47 -4.41
CA ALA A 71 10.37 -12.51 -4.89
C ALA A 71 9.50 -11.95 -3.76
N ARG A 72 9.09 -10.70 -3.91
CA ARG A 72 8.08 -10.08 -3.03
C ARG A 72 6.70 -10.32 -3.62
N ILE A 73 5.94 -11.20 -2.99
CA ILE A 73 4.52 -11.45 -3.30
C ILE A 73 3.67 -10.44 -2.53
N SER A 74 2.76 -9.76 -3.24
CA SER A 74 1.79 -8.86 -2.62
C SER A 74 0.44 -9.00 -3.29
N ARG A 75 -0.64 -8.78 -2.53
CA ARG A 75 -1.98 -8.62 -3.10
C ARG A 75 -2.21 -7.15 -3.44
N PRO A 76 -2.24 -6.75 -4.72
CA PRO A 76 -2.63 -5.40 -5.11
C PRO A 76 -4.09 -5.15 -4.71
N GLN A 77 -4.27 -4.30 -3.72
CA GLN A 77 -5.54 -3.71 -3.32
C GLN A 77 -5.42 -2.19 -3.38
N LYS A 78 -6.54 -1.52 -3.67
CA LYS A 78 -6.57 -0.06 -3.59
C LYS A 78 -6.39 0.33 -2.13
N MET A 79 -5.36 1.10 -1.83
CA MET A 79 -5.13 1.67 -0.50
C MET A 79 -5.81 3.04 -0.41
N GLY A 80 -6.38 3.36 0.75
CA GLY A 80 -6.84 4.68 1.13
C GLY A 80 -5.95 5.26 2.21
N GLU A 81 -5.82 6.58 2.22
CA GLU A 81 -5.07 7.32 3.26
C GLU A 81 -6.05 8.05 4.17
N LEU A 82 -5.86 7.93 5.47
CA LEU A 82 -6.61 8.60 6.52
C LEU A 82 -5.70 9.56 7.26
N ARG A 83 -6.28 10.68 7.71
CA ARG A 83 -5.67 11.57 8.69
C ARG A 83 -6.47 11.51 9.98
N LEU A 84 -5.79 11.08 11.03
CA LEU A 84 -6.28 11.15 12.40
C LEU A 84 -5.91 12.51 13.00
N LYS A 85 -6.87 13.17 13.66
CA LYS A 85 -6.69 14.43 14.38
C LYS A 85 -7.26 14.32 15.79
N GLY A 86 -6.61 15.00 16.73
CA GLY A 86 -7.04 15.00 18.14
C GLY A 86 -6.47 13.81 18.94
N LEU A 87 -5.34 13.26 18.50
CA LEU A 87 -4.66 12.20 19.23
C LEU A 87 -4.04 12.78 20.51
N GLU A 88 -4.15 12.02 21.59
CA GLU A 88 -3.64 12.35 22.91
C GLU A 88 -2.12 12.09 22.96
N ILE A 89 -1.42 12.67 23.94
CA ILE A 89 0.04 12.67 24.00
C ILE A 89 0.65 11.30 24.32
N SER A 90 -0.09 10.38 24.93
CA SER A 90 0.35 9.01 25.19
C SER A 90 0.02 8.05 24.04
N THR A 91 -0.86 8.45 23.11
CA THR A 91 -1.28 7.60 22.00
C THR A 91 -0.09 7.20 21.12
N THR A 92 0.10 5.88 20.97
CA THR A 92 1.14 5.31 20.11
C THR A 92 0.63 5.04 18.70
N GLU A 93 1.55 4.87 17.76
CA GLU A 93 1.21 4.51 16.36
C GLU A 93 0.53 3.13 16.28
N SER A 94 0.96 2.16 17.10
CA SER A 94 0.36 0.83 17.15
C SER A 94 -1.09 0.88 17.61
N GLU A 95 -1.37 1.61 18.70
CA GLU A 95 -2.73 1.74 19.22
C GLU A 95 -3.68 2.35 18.19
N ALA A 96 -3.21 3.38 17.46
CA ALA A 96 -3.97 3.99 16.39
C ALA A 96 -4.18 3.05 15.20
N ALA A 97 -3.18 2.23 14.84
CA ALA A 97 -3.30 1.22 13.79
C ALA A 97 -4.32 0.14 14.15
N GLU A 98 -4.31 -0.34 15.39
CA GLU A 98 -5.25 -1.34 15.91
C GLU A 98 -6.69 -0.80 15.94
N ALA A 99 -6.87 0.45 16.38
CA ALA A 99 -8.18 1.09 16.39
C ALA A 99 -8.75 1.26 14.97
N VAL A 100 -7.93 1.70 14.01
CA VAL A 100 -8.31 1.79 12.60
C VAL A 100 -8.58 0.41 12.00
N ALA A 101 -7.77 -0.61 12.34
CA ALA A 101 -7.97 -1.97 11.88
C ALA A 101 -9.31 -2.55 12.38
N LYS A 102 -9.63 -2.32 13.64
CA LYS A 102 -10.89 -2.74 14.27
C LYS A 102 -12.09 -2.02 13.67
N ALA A 103 -12.06 -0.69 13.61
CA ALA A 103 -13.16 0.11 13.04
C ALA A 103 -13.33 -0.12 11.53
N GLY A 104 -12.22 -0.31 10.83
CA GLY A 104 -12.16 -0.54 9.40
C GLY A 104 -12.26 -2.01 9.00
N GLY A 105 -12.43 -2.95 9.94
CA GLY A 105 -12.54 -4.39 9.69
C GLY A 105 -11.43 -4.94 8.76
N CYS A 106 -10.18 -4.55 8.99
CA CYS A 106 -9.01 -5.03 8.27
C CYS A 106 -7.96 -5.61 9.23
N LYS A 107 -6.96 -6.34 8.69
CA LYS A 107 -5.87 -6.87 9.51
C LYS A 107 -4.87 -5.77 9.84
N VAL A 108 -4.31 -5.77 11.06
CA VAL A 108 -3.31 -4.77 11.49
C VAL A 108 -2.10 -4.74 10.55
N GLY A 109 -1.67 -5.89 10.00
CA GLY A 109 -0.58 -5.96 9.02
C GLY A 109 -0.87 -5.30 7.66
N GLU A 110 -2.12 -4.96 7.36
CA GLU A 110 -2.51 -4.21 6.15
C GLU A 110 -2.57 -2.69 6.41
N VAL A 111 -2.39 -2.27 7.66
CA VAL A 111 -2.37 -0.88 8.09
C VAL A 111 -0.91 -0.42 8.20
N LYS A 112 -0.60 0.71 7.56
CA LYS A 112 0.70 1.38 7.69
C LYS A 112 0.49 2.72 8.37
N THR A 113 1.29 3.02 9.36
CA THR A 113 1.31 4.31 10.04
C THR A 113 2.48 5.15 9.54
N GLY A 114 2.27 6.46 9.50
CA GLY A 114 3.36 7.41 9.42
C GLY A 114 3.80 7.83 10.83
N SER A 115 4.68 8.82 10.92
CA SER A 115 5.08 9.37 12.21
C SER A 115 4.02 10.29 12.79
N LEU A 116 3.83 10.22 14.11
CA LEU A 116 3.04 11.20 14.87
C LEU A 116 3.60 12.62 14.68
N ARG A 117 2.73 13.58 14.35
CA ARG A 117 3.09 14.99 14.21
C ARG A 117 2.29 15.84 15.19
N ILE A 118 2.98 16.74 15.89
CA ILE A 118 2.36 17.67 16.83
C ILE A 118 1.74 18.83 16.04
N ALA A 119 0.46 19.10 16.26
CA ALA A 119 -0.21 20.28 15.73
C ALA A 119 -0.03 21.48 16.69
N TYR A 120 -0.31 22.69 16.21
CA TYR A 120 -0.12 23.95 16.94
C TYR A 120 -0.89 24.03 18.28
N ASN A 121 -1.88 23.16 18.48
CA ASN A 121 -2.75 23.09 19.65
C ASN A 121 -2.40 21.95 20.63
N ASN A 122 -1.15 21.45 20.63
CA ASN A 122 -0.64 20.31 21.42
C ASN A 122 -1.31 18.95 21.15
N TYR A 123 -2.36 18.88 20.33
CA TYR A 123 -2.89 17.60 19.85
C TYR A 123 -2.01 17.02 18.76
N ARG A 124 -1.96 15.69 18.68
CA ARG A 124 -1.20 14.98 17.65
C ARG A 124 -2.09 14.62 16.46
N THR A 125 -1.44 14.55 15.31
CA THR A 125 -2.03 14.07 14.06
C THR A 125 -1.22 12.88 13.56
N LEU A 126 -1.91 11.93 12.94
CA LEU A 126 -1.30 10.73 12.38
C LEU A 126 -1.83 10.48 10.98
N TRP A 127 -0.91 10.19 10.08
CA TRP A 127 -1.25 9.66 8.77
C TRP A 127 -1.29 8.14 8.85
N ILE A 128 -2.35 7.53 8.34
CA ILE A 128 -2.52 6.08 8.29
C ILE A 128 -2.94 5.68 6.88
N GLN A 129 -2.36 4.61 6.35
CA GLN A 129 -2.74 3.99 5.09
C GLN A 129 -3.32 2.60 5.38
N CYS A 130 -4.53 2.33 4.88
CA CYS A 130 -5.20 1.04 5.01
C CYS A 130 -5.96 0.71 3.71
N PRO A 131 -6.51 -0.50 3.53
CA PRO A 131 -7.32 -0.82 2.35
C PRO A 131 -8.45 0.20 2.17
N LEU A 132 -8.74 0.61 0.93
CA LEU A 132 -9.70 1.69 0.64
C LEU A 132 -11.10 1.40 1.19
N ALA A 133 -11.51 0.13 1.22
CA ALA A 133 -12.78 -0.28 1.82
C ALA A 133 -12.80 -0.08 3.35
N ALA A 134 -11.68 -0.30 4.03
CA ALA A 134 -11.53 0.03 5.45
C ALA A 134 -11.50 1.54 5.67
N ALA A 135 -10.73 2.26 4.85
CA ALA A 135 -10.59 3.71 4.95
C ALA A 135 -11.93 4.45 4.79
N LYS A 136 -12.76 4.04 3.83
CA LYS A 136 -14.10 4.61 3.62
C LYS A 136 -15.00 4.40 4.84
N ARG A 137 -15.07 3.16 5.35
CA ARG A 137 -15.85 2.84 6.56
C ARG A 137 -15.44 3.70 7.75
N VAL A 138 -14.13 3.82 8.00
CA VAL A 138 -13.61 4.62 9.11
C VAL A 138 -13.93 6.11 8.92
N ALA A 139 -13.86 6.62 7.69
CA ALA A 139 -14.20 8.00 7.39
C ALA A 139 -15.72 8.27 7.47
N GLU A 140 -16.57 7.29 7.17
CA GLU A 140 -18.03 7.37 7.34
C GLU A 140 -18.43 7.39 8.82
N ILE A 141 -17.72 6.65 9.67
CA ILE A 141 -17.86 6.75 11.13
C ILE A 141 -17.47 8.16 11.62
N GLY A 142 -16.50 8.79 10.96
CA GLY A 142 -16.07 10.18 11.19
C GLY A 142 -15.17 10.36 12.41
N SER A 143 -15.49 9.71 13.54
CA SER A 143 -14.71 9.75 14.78
C SER A 143 -14.58 8.36 15.38
N ILE A 144 -13.34 7.94 15.64
CA ILE A 144 -13.01 6.65 16.26
C ILE A 144 -12.46 6.85 17.67
N LYS A 145 -12.79 5.94 18.58
CA LYS A 145 -12.23 5.94 19.93
C LYS A 145 -10.82 5.33 19.88
N ILE A 146 -9.83 6.08 20.34
CA ILE A 146 -8.44 5.63 20.49
C ILE A 146 -8.03 5.96 21.91
N GLY A 147 -7.63 4.95 22.67
CA GLY A 147 -7.46 5.08 24.12
C GLY A 147 -8.73 5.63 24.78
N TRP A 148 -8.61 6.81 25.39
CA TRP A 148 -9.71 7.50 26.09
C TRP A 148 -10.33 8.64 25.28
N THR A 149 -9.77 9.00 24.13
CA THR A 149 -10.22 10.16 23.36
C THR A 149 -10.99 9.75 22.11
N GLN A 150 -11.88 10.64 21.68
CA GLN A 150 -12.48 10.56 20.34
C GLN A 150 -11.56 11.25 19.36
N THR A 151 -11.02 10.49 18.42
CA THR A 151 -10.12 10.96 17.38
C THR A 151 -10.88 11.06 16.06
N LYS A 152 -10.83 12.22 15.42
CA LYS A 152 -11.46 12.43 14.11
C LYS A 152 -10.64 11.74 13.02
N ALA A 153 -11.28 10.94 12.17
CA ALA A 153 -10.65 10.25 11.05
C ALA A 153 -11.17 10.79 9.72
N GLU A 154 -10.30 11.46 8.97
CA GLU A 154 -10.66 12.09 7.69
C GLU A 154 -9.98 11.36 6.53
N LEU A 155 -10.76 10.94 5.51
CA LEU A 155 -10.21 10.38 4.28
C LEU A 155 -9.48 11.46 3.49
N LEU A 156 -8.21 11.21 3.19
CA LEU A 156 -7.44 12.08 2.33
C LEU A 156 -7.75 11.77 0.86
N GLN A 157 -7.83 12.83 0.06
CA GLN A 157 -7.92 12.69 -1.38
C GLN A 157 -6.70 11.94 -1.91
N ALA A 158 -6.94 11.01 -2.83
CA ALA A 158 -5.88 10.26 -3.46
C ALA A 158 -4.92 11.23 -4.16
N ARG A 159 -3.64 11.17 -3.78
CA ARG A 159 -2.60 11.98 -4.42
C ARG A 159 -2.49 11.57 -5.88
N ALA A 160 -2.39 12.55 -6.76
CA ALA A 160 -2.08 12.30 -8.16
C ALA A 160 -0.74 11.55 -8.25
N LEU A 161 -0.66 10.63 -9.22
CA LEU A 161 0.56 9.89 -9.51
C LEU A 161 1.73 10.87 -9.70
N GLN A 162 2.83 10.72 -8.97
CA GLN A 162 4.00 11.60 -9.05
C GLN A 162 5.25 10.80 -9.40
N CYS A 163 6.03 11.33 -10.33
CA CYS A 163 7.30 10.75 -10.74
C CYS A 163 8.39 11.14 -9.74
N TYR A 164 8.98 10.18 -9.03
CA TYR A 164 10.09 10.43 -8.10
C TYR A 164 11.43 10.74 -8.79
N ARG A 165 11.47 10.82 -10.12
CA ARG A 165 12.65 11.28 -10.87
C ARG A 165 12.57 12.78 -11.20
N CYS A 166 11.53 13.23 -11.90
CA CYS A 166 11.41 14.64 -12.28
C CYS A 166 10.51 15.48 -11.35
N LEU A 167 9.80 14.82 -10.43
CA LEU A 167 8.79 15.36 -9.50
C LEU A 167 7.47 15.81 -10.15
N GLU A 168 7.29 15.61 -11.45
CA GLU A 168 6.05 15.90 -12.17
C GLU A 168 4.96 14.85 -11.92
N LYS A 169 3.71 15.24 -12.17
CA LYS A 169 2.54 14.37 -12.00
C LYS A 169 2.23 13.60 -13.29
N GLY A 170 1.46 12.52 -13.17
CA GLY A 170 0.89 11.75 -14.30
C GLY A 170 1.69 10.51 -14.74
N HIS A 171 2.90 10.28 -14.21
CA HIS A 171 3.70 9.11 -14.58
C HIS A 171 4.59 8.60 -13.43
N VAL A 172 5.09 7.37 -13.56
CA VAL A 172 6.08 6.77 -12.65
C VAL A 172 7.49 6.88 -13.22
N GLN A 173 8.50 6.76 -12.36
CA GLN A 173 9.92 6.84 -12.73
C GLN A 173 10.33 5.93 -13.90
N THR A 174 9.81 4.71 -13.97
CA THR A 174 10.08 3.76 -15.06
C THR A 174 9.62 4.28 -16.43
N ASN A 175 8.60 5.13 -16.46
CA ASN A 175 8.06 5.74 -17.69
C ASN A 175 8.44 7.23 -17.83
N CYS A 176 9.44 7.68 -17.06
CA CYS A 176 9.88 9.08 -17.10
C CYS A 176 10.71 9.35 -18.35
N LYS A 177 10.19 10.21 -19.23
CA LYS A 177 10.90 10.71 -20.42
C LYS A 177 11.67 12.01 -20.17
N ASN A 178 11.48 12.61 -18.99
CA ASN A 178 12.17 13.84 -18.62
C ASN A 178 13.66 13.56 -18.35
N ASN A 179 14.53 14.44 -18.84
CA ASN A 179 15.98 14.32 -18.71
C ASN A 179 16.50 14.84 -17.35
N ILE A 180 15.72 15.65 -16.65
CA ILE A 180 16.11 16.22 -15.35
C ILE A 180 15.91 15.16 -14.26
N ASP A 181 16.99 14.85 -13.55
CA ASP A 181 16.96 13.97 -12.37
C ASP A 181 16.96 14.80 -11.08
N ARG A 182 15.85 14.74 -10.35
CA ARG A 182 15.61 15.40 -9.06
C ARG A 182 15.37 14.37 -7.95
N ARG A 183 15.86 13.13 -8.09
CA ARG A 183 15.70 12.08 -7.05
C ARG A 183 16.28 12.48 -5.70
N ALA A 184 17.32 13.33 -5.69
CA ALA A 184 17.95 13.84 -4.48
C ALA A 184 17.13 14.95 -3.79
N ASN A 185 16.08 15.44 -4.44
CA ASN A 185 15.26 16.52 -3.92
C ASN A 185 14.08 15.95 -3.15
N CYS A 186 13.62 16.70 -2.15
CA CYS A 186 12.41 16.40 -1.42
C CYS A 186 11.22 16.38 -2.38
N TYR A 187 10.55 15.23 -2.52
CA TYR A 187 9.41 15.10 -3.43
C TYR A 187 8.18 15.93 -3.02
N ARG A 188 8.18 16.49 -1.80
CA ARG A 188 7.10 17.37 -1.31
C ARG A 188 7.29 18.82 -1.75
N CYS A 189 8.47 19.40 -1.56
CA CYS A 189 8.73 20.82 -1.86
C CYS A 189 9.64 21.06 -3.07
N GLY A 190 10.36 20.04 -3.56
CA GLY A 190 11.28 20.16 -4.69
C GLY A 190 12.69 20.60 -4.30
N GLU A 191 12.96 20.91 -3.03
CA GLU A 191 14.27 21.37 -2.55
C GLU A 191 15.20 20.21 -2.15
N PRO A 192 16.51 20.33 -2.36
CA PRO A 192 17.50 19.33 -1.90
C PRO A 192 17.74 19.41 -0.39
N GLY A 193 18.52 18.46 0.14
CA GLY A 193 19.06 18.52 1.50
C GLY A 193 18.20 17.92 2.62
N HIS A 194 16.99 17.43 2.32
CA HIS A 194 16.14 16.75 3.31
C HIS A 194 15.19 15.74 2.67
N LEU A 195 14.69 14.78 3.45
CA LEU A 195 13.64 13.86 3.01
C LEU A 195 12.25 14.43 3.31
N ALA A 196 11.22 14.01 2.57
CA ALA A 196 9.85 14.51 2.78
C ALA A 196 9.28 14.29 4.20
N ARG A 197 9.86 13.35 4.96
CA ARG A 197 9.54 13.14 6.38
C ARG A 197 9.99 14.32 7.26
N GLU A 198 11.13 14.93 6.92
CA GLU A 198 11.75 16.09 7.56
C GLU A 198 11.30 17.42 6.94
N CYS A 199 10.54 17.37 5.84
CA CYS A 199 10.02 18.56 5.17
C CYS A 199 8.97 19.27 6.04
N ASN A 200 9.26 20.54 6.35
CA ASN A 200 8.43 21.44 7.15
C ASN A 200 7.60 22.44 6.32
N SER A 201 7.56 22.24 4.99
CA SER A 201 6.70 22.98 4.05
C SER A 201 5.25 22.51 4.10
#